data_AF-A0A960X0F5-F1
#
_entry.id   AF-A0A960X0F5-F1
#
_cell.length_a   1.000
_cell.length_b   1.000
_cell.length_c   1.000
_cell.angle_alpha   90.00
_cell.angle_beta   90.00
_cell.angle_gamma   90.00
#
_symmetry.space_group_name_H-M   'P 1'
#
loop_
_entity.id
_entity.type
_entity.pdbx_description
1 polymer ?
#
loop_
_entity_poly.entity_id
_entity_poly.type
_entity_poly.pdbx_seq_one_letter_code
_entity_poly.pdbx_strand_id
1 'polypeptide(L)'
;MCLLALALGGLAFGQAVPETVIFDVPSSIAVNPNPVPTAQLSAVVGYPADVNRLTLIGLLYRPDPLIHGPGPYPTVVVLHGSGGMWQSDTIASGAKTALRRWGERLAERGFLCLMPDSFNPRGIPGNFGSRRPHHDSAIDDAVCSPNYERPKDVVAALTYLQTRTDVDFENIGLLGFSHGSQTGLNAVLDASVDLGNYTVDYVNELNATVKLAVPSPVRIPADLPFPRVGIFYYPGCGHFSYHGSPNSKAAGRYMPDRRMQVVMYHGTNDSLLGVSDPNASPKTGSLYPIKFTVASGAQAASLGLPNPFVQHHLFDLVNHSFDETTIEPQANWNTGLESPDEKANRLARDETLKWLEFRLRRHVLTPAPDPNVPGGLMVSWMGRDQLLYQHKTSIDLVNWMQAGGDIIGNGTMVEVPVVLPMEQRSFHQLIVQPVPAPVNDLLYQSFFLEYADFSY
;
A
#
# COMPACT_ATOMS: atom_id res chain seq x y z
N MET A 1 24.45 49.48 13.10
CA MET A 1 23.27 49.55 12.21
C MET A 1 23.12 48.20 11.52
N CYS A 2 21.88 47.74 11.41
CA CYS A 2 21.43 46.34 11.36
C CYS A 2 22.04 45.44 10.27
N LEU A 3 22.30 44.19 10.68
CA LEU A 3 22.33 43.02 9.80
C LEU A 3 20.93 42.81 9.18
N LEU A 4 20.88 42.64 7.85
CA LEU A 4 19.72 42.10 7.16
C LEU A 4 19.72 40.57 7.36
N ALA A 5 18.80 40.06 8.17
CA ALA A 5 18.47 38.64 8.19
C ALA A 5 17.55 38.34 6.98
N LEU A 6 18.02 37.53 6.03
CA LEU A 6 17.13 36.90 5.04
C LEU A 6 16.28 35.85 5.77
N ALA A 7 15.02 36.20 6.04
CA ALA A 7 14.01 35.21 6.36
C ALA A 7 13.66 34.46 5.06
N LEU A 8 14.09 33.20 4.96
CA LEU A 8 13.54 32.23 4.01
C LEU A 8 12.10 31.93 4.43
N GLY A 9 11.16 32.75 3.96
CA GLY A 9 9.74 32.44 4.04
C GLY A 9 9.46 31.24 3.15
N GLY A 10 9.15 30.09 3.76
CA GLY A 10 8.62 28.94 3.04
C GLY A 10 7.32 29.35 2.33
N LEU A 11 7.27 29.16 1.01
CA LEU A 11 6.04 29.25 0.26
C LEU A 11 5.06 28.23 0.86
N ALA A 12 3.97 28.72 1.46
CA ALA A 12 2.85 27.88 1.83
C ALA A 12 2.19 27.41 0.54
N PHE A 13 2.57 26.23 0.06
CA PHE A 13 1.92 25.59 -1.08
C PHE A 13 0.47 25.23 -0.68
N GLY A 14 -0.47 25.42 -1.60
CA GLY A 14 -1.85 25.02 -1.37
C GLY A 14 -1.96 23.50 -1.23
N GLN A 15 -2.79 23.02 -0.30
CA GLN A 15 -3.07 21.58 -0.17
C GLN A 15 -3.65 21.03 -1.48
N ALA A 16 -3.22 19.83 -1.88
CA ALA A 16 -3.70 19.19 -3.10
C ALA A 16 -5.23 18.98 -3.05
N VAL A 17 -5.96 19.61 -3.98
CA VAL A 17 -7.40 19.46 -4.13
C VAL A 17 -7.68 18.28 -5.06
N PRO A 18 -8.48 17.28 -4.66
CA PRO A 18 -8.76 16.14 -5.51
C PRO A 18 -9.77 16.46 -6.62
N GLU A 19 -9.59 15.81 -7.76
CA GLU A 19 -10.59 15.69 -8.83
C GLU A 19 -11.53 14.53 -8.52
N THR A 20 -12.83 14.71 -8.75
CA THR A 20 -13.79 13.59 -8.72
C THR A 20 -13.76 12.88 -10.06
N VAL A 21 -13.52 11.57 -10.04
CA VAL A 21 -13.42 10.73 -11.24
C VAL A 21 -14.47 9.63 -11.21
N ILE A 22 -14.95 9.23 -12.39
CA ILE A 22 -15.97 8.19 -12.56
C ILE A 22 -15.45 7.21 -13.61
N PHE A 23 -15.49 5.92 -13.30
CA PHE A 23 -14.97 4.87 -14.18
C PHE A 23 -15.64 3.52 -13.92
N ASP A 24 -15.68 2.68 -14.95
CA ASP A 24 -16.42 1.43 -14.90
C ASP A 24 -15.60 0.27 -14.34
N VAL A 25 -16.29 -0.64 -13.66
CA VAL A 25 -15.82 -2.01 -13.53
C VAL A 25 -16.05 -2.72 -14.88
N PRO A 26 -15.02 -3.37 -15.47
CA PRO A 26 -15.18 -4.07 -16.75
C PRO A 26 -16.34 -5.08 -16.70
N SER A 27 -17.20 -5.05 -17.71
CA SER A 27 -18.41 -5.88 -17.76
C SER A 27 -18.12 -7.39 -17.75
N SER A 28 -16.91 -7.79 -18.13
CA SER A 28 -16.44 -9.19 -18.07
C SER A 28 -16.24 -9.72 -16.65
N ILE A 29 -16.09 -8.84 -15.65
CA ILE A 29 -15.87 -9.21 -14.25
C ILE A 29 -16.93 -8.65 -13.30
N ALA A 30 -17.77 -7.72 -13.76
CA ALA A 30 -18.88 -7.16 -12.98
C ALA A 30 -19.93 -8.23 -12.61
N VAL A 31 -20.68 -7.98 -11.55
CA VAL A 31 -21.80 -8.86 -11.10
C VAL A 31 -23.01 -8.61 -11.99
N ASN A 32 -23.81 -9.64 -12.26
CA ASN A 32 -25.06 -9.51 -13.01
C ASN A 32 -26.24 -10.13 -12.22
N PRO A 33 -27.28 -9.35 -11.87
CA PRO A 33 -27.44 -7.92 -12.09
C PRO A 33 -26.49 -7.08 -11.22
N ASN A 34 -26.15 -5.87 -11.67
CA ASN A 34 -25.37 -4.96 -10.84
C ASN A 34 -26.22 -4.47 -9.65
N PRO A 35 -25.58 -4.25 -8.49
CA PRO A 35 -26.23 -3.56 -7.38
C PRO A 35 -26.73 -2.16 -7.76
N VAL A 36 -27.78 -1.70 -7.10
CA VAL A 36 -28.31 -0.33 -7.30
C VAL A 36 -27.45 0.66 -6.53
N PRO A 37 -26.95 1.75 -7.16
CA PRO A 37 -26.16 2.76 -6.47
C PRO A 37 -27.00 3.54 -5.45
N THR A 38 -26.34 4.20 -4.49
CA THR A 38 -27.03 5.06 -3.54
C THR A 38 -27.68 6.25 -4.24
N ALA A 39 -28.73 6.82 -3.61
CA ALA A 39 -29.39 8.02 -4.13
C ALA A 39 -28.41 9.21 -4.23
N GLN A 40 -27.48 9.35 -3.28
CA GLN A 40 -26.48 10.42 -3.32
C GLN A 40 -25.51 10.27 -4.51
N LEU A 41 -25.08 9.05 -4.84
CA LEU A 41 -24.23 8.81 -5.99
C LEU A 41 -24.97 9.03 -7.29
N SER A 42 -26.22 8.57 -7.37
CA SER A 42 -27.09 8.79 -8.52
C SER A 42 -27.35 10.27 -8.81
N ALA A 43 -27.20 11.14 -7.80
CA ALA A 43 -27.33 12.59 -7.93
C ALA A 43 -26.02 13.30 -8.30
N VAL A 44 -24.88 12.60 -8.36
CA VAL A 44 -23.60 13.17 -8.78
C VAL A 44 -23.66 13.49 -10.28
N VAL A 45 -23.32 14.73 -10.63
CA VAL A 45 -23.29 15.19 -12.03
C VAL A 45 -22.33 14.32 -12.84
N GLY A 46 -22.82 13.77 -13.95
CA GLY A 46 -22.04 12.92 -14.85
C GLY A 46 -22.01 11.44 -14.48
N TYR A 47 -22.62 11.03 -13.36
CA TYR A 47 -22.77 9.61 -13.04
C TYR A 47 -23.79 8.95 -13.99
N PRO A 48 -23.47 7.80 -14.61
CA PRO A 48 -24.33 7.20 -15.64
C PRO A 48 -25.62 6.62 -15.03
N ALA A 49 -26.71 6.73 -15.79
CA ALA A 49 -28.00 6.11 -15.45
C ALA A 49 -28.13 4.65 -15.91
N ASP A 50 -27.10 4.08 -16.55
CA ASP A 50 -27.12 2.72 -17.08
C ASP A 50 -26.96 1.69 -15.95
N VAL A 51 -28.06 1.05 -15.58
CA VAL A 51 -28.13 0.01 -14.55
C VAL A 51 -27.34 -1.25 -14.90
N ASN A 52 -26.96 -1.44 -16.18
CA ASN A 52 -26.16 -2.57 -16.62
C ASN A 52 -24.65 -2.33 -16.47
N ARG A 53 -24.24 -1.17 -15.96
CA ARG A 53 -22.83 -0.82 -15.72
C ARG A 53 -22.58 -0.54 -14.25
N LEU A 54 -21.77 -1.38 -13.60
CA LEU A 54 -21.22 -1.04 -12.29
C LEU A 54 -20.17 0.06 -12.46
N THR A 55 -20.51 1.26 -12.04
CA THR A 55 -19.68 2.45 -12.22
C THR A 55 -19.18 2.95 -10.87
N LEU A 56 -17.87 3.06 -10.71
CA LEU A 56 -17.24 3.58 -9.50
C LEU A 56 -17.11 5.10 -9.57
N ILE A 57 -17.17 5.73 -8.41
CA ILE A 57 -16.72 7.12 -8.18
C ILE A 57 -15.42 7.05 -7.39
N GLY A 58 -14.54 8.02 -7.57
CA GLY A 58 -13.33 8.14 -6.76
C GLY A 58 -12.79 9.55 -6.69
N LEU A 59 -11.78 9.73 -5.86
CA LEU A 59 -10.99 10.96 -5.78
C LEU A 59 -9.60 10.72 -6.35
N LEU A 60 -9.16 11.65 -7.17
CA LEU A 60 -7.84 11.66 -7.78
C LEU A 60 -7.05 12.88 -7.29
N TYR A 61 -6.03 12.64 -6.48
CA TYR A 61 -5.07 13.67 -6.09
C TYR A 61 -3.90 13.66 -7.07
N ARG A 62 -3.58 14.83 -7.62
CA ARG A 62 -2.53 15.01 -8.62
C ARG A 62 -1.37 15.80 -8.02
N PRO A 63 -0.11 15.42 -8.28
CA PRO A 63 1.03 16.27 -8.00
C PRO A 63 0.91 17.62 -8.68
N ASP A 64 1.44 18.67 -8.04
CA ASP A 64 1.59 19.97 -8.69
C ASP A 64 2.65 19.88 -9.80
N PRO A 65 2.28 20.08 -11.08
CA PRO A 65 3.23 19.98 -12.19
C PRO A 65 4.31 21.07 -12.18
N LEU A 66 4.11 22.17 -11.45
CA LEU A 66 5.16 23.20 -11.28
C LEU A 66 6.27 22.73 -10.34
N ILE A 67 5.95 21.82 -9.41
CA ILE A 67 6.91 21.27 -8.44
C ILE A 67 7.53 19.98 -8.96
N HIS A 68 6.70 19.08 -9.50
CA HIS A 68 7.10 17.71 -9.86
C HIS A 68 7.29 17.49 -11.37
N GLY A 69 7.13 18.53 -12.18
CA GLY A 69 7.11 18.42 -13.64
C GLY A 69 5.80 17.84 -14.18
N PRO A 70 5.64 17.69 -15.50
CA PRO A 70 4.37 17.32 -16.14
C PRO A 70 3.96 15.85 -15.98
N GLY A 71 4.74 15.02 -15.28
CA GLY A 71 4.59 13.57 -15.24
C GLY A 71 5.30 12.86 -16.41
N PRO A 72 5.02 11.57 -16.65
CA PRO A 72 4.07 10.71 -15.92
C PRO A 72 4.48 10.48 -14.46
N TYR A 73 3.51 10.29 -13.57
CA TYR A 73 3.74 10.15 -12.13
C TYR A 73 3.64 8.68 -11.68
N PRO A 74 4.52 8.22 -10.78
CA PRO A 74 4.26 6.99 -10.04
C PRO A 74 2.92 7.13 -9.30
N THR A 75 2.16 6.05 -9.25
CA THR A 75 0.75 6.11 -8.84
C THR A 75 0.46 5.15 -7.68
N VAL A 76 -0.38 5.57 -6.74
CA VAL A 76 -0.83 4.75 -5.62
C VAL A 76 -2.35 4.67 -5.63
N VAL A 77 -2.89 3.44 -5.71
CA VAL A 77 -4.32 3.21 -5.49
C VAL A 77 -4.55 2.98 -4.00
N VAL A 78 -5.39 3.82 -3.39
CA VAL A 78 -5.66 3.79 -1.95
C VAL A 78 -7.05 3.20 -1.70
N LEU A 79 -7.11 2.10 -0.96
CA LEU A 79 -8.31 1.30 -0.74
C LEU A 79 -8.87 1.53 0.67
N HIS A 80 -10.06 2.13 0.76
CA HIS A 80 -10.69 2.45 2.05
C HIS A 80 -11.11 1.19 2.83
N GLY A 81 -11.11 1.30 4.17
CA GLY A 81 -11.60 0.27 5.08
C GLY A 81 -13.12 0.15 5.13
N SER A 82 -13.63 -0.65 6.07
CA SER A 82 -15.08 -0.86 6.30
C SER A 82 -15.81 0.39 6.77
N GLY A 83 -15.10 1.43 7.19
CA GLY A 83 -15.69 2.73 7.48
C GLY A 83 -16.17 3.50 6.24
N GLY A 84 -15.82 3.07 5.03
CA GLY A 84 -16.14 3.80 3.79
C GLY A 84 -15.16 4.95 3.51
N MET A 85 -15.29 5.53 2.31
CA MET A 85 -14.40 6.57 1.81
C MET A 85 -14.74 7.98 2.34
N TRP A 86 -16.02 8.27 2.52
CA TRP A 86 -16.51 9.64 2.66
C TRP A 86 -16.68 10.08 4.11
N GLN A 87 -16.38 11.35 4.38
CA GLN A 87 -16.59 11.96 5.68
C GLN A 87 -18.08 11.95 6.00
N SER A 88 -18.42 11.45 7.20
CA SER A 88 -19.82 11.33 7.64
C SER A 88 -20.72 10.61 6.60
N ASP A 89 -20.16 9.64 5.86
CA ASP A 89 -20.89 8.83 4.88
C ASP A 89 -21.55 9.65 3.74
N THR A 90 -21.03 10.87 3.50
CA THR A 90 -21.59 11.84 2.55
C THR A 90 -20.57 12.22 1.48
N ILE A 91 -20.85 11.91 0.20
CA ILE A 91 -19.92 12.18 -0.93
C ILE A 91 -19.50 13.65 -0.97
N ALA A 92 -20.45 14.57 -0.82
CA ALA A 92 -20.19 16.02 -0.86
C ALA A 92 -19.30 16.55 0.27
N SER A 93 -19.11 15.77 1.35
CA SER A 93 -18.23 16.13 2.47
C SER A 93 -16.75 15.75 2.23
N GLY A 94 -16.44 15.15 1.07
CA GLY A 94 -15.08 14.74 0.72
C GLY A 94 -14.62 13.49 1.48
N ALA A 95 -13.37 13.07 1.25
CA ALA A 95 -12.82 11.88 1.90
C ALA A 95 -12.68 12.07 3.42
N LYS A 96 -12.78 10.96 4.17
CA LYS A 96 -12.44 10.92 5.59
C LYS A 96 -11.05 11.49 5.84
N THR A 97 -10.87 12.14 6.98
CA THR A 97 -9.63 12.87 7.30
C THR A 97 -8.35 12.05 7.11
N ALA A 98 -8.31 10.78 7.55
CA ALA A 98 -7.15 9.92 7.38
C ALA A 98 -6.84 9.64 5.90
N LEU A 99 -7.85 9.32 5.09
CA LEU A 99 -7.71 9.11 3.64
C LEU A 99 -7.30 10.39 2.92
N ARG A 100 -7.94 11.53 3.22
CA ARG A 100 -7.58 12.83 2.67
C ARG A 100 -6.11 13.17 2.94
N ARG A 101 -5.63 12.98 4.18
CA ARG A 101 -4.22 13.18 4.55
C ARG A 101 -3.27 12.32 3.73
N TRP A 102 -3.66 11.10 3.34
CA TRP A 102 -2.88 10.28 2.42
C TRP A 102 -2.85 10.83 1.00
N GLY A 103 -4.01 11.26 0.47
CA GLY A 103 -4.09 11.87 -0.87
C GLY A 103 -3.22 13.11 -1.00
N GLU A 104 -3.33 14.03 -0.03
CA GLU A 104 -2.52 15.24 0.06
C GLU A 104 -1.03 14.90 0.13
N ARG A 105 -0.64 14.02 1.07
CA ARG A 105 0.76 13.64 1.28
C ARG A 105 1.40 12.95 0.08
N LEU A 106 0.65 12.11 -0.63
CA LEU A 106 1.14 11.42 -1.82
C LEU A 106 1.33 12.42 -2.97
N ALA A 107 0.36 13.31 -3.21
CA ALA A 107 0.47 14.36 -4.21
C ALA A 107 1.61 15.34 -3.93
N GLU A 108 1.79 15.77 -2.68
CA GLU A 108 2.90 16.61 -2.23
C GLU A 108 4.26 15.97 -2.52
N ARG A 109 4.34 14.63 -2.48
CA ARG A 109 5.54 13.85 -2.77
C ARG A 109 5.67 13.45 -4.24
N GLY A 110 4.81 13.93 -5.14
CA GLY A 110 4.93 13.61 -6.56
C GLY A 110 4.40 12.24 -6.94
N PHE A 111 3.44 11.71 -6.16
CA PHE A 111 2.66 10.52 -6.53
C PHE A 111 1.24 10.94 -6.92
N LEU A 112 0.74 10.36 -8.01
CA LEU A 112 -0.70 10.39 -8.28
C LEU A 112 -1.40 9.45 -7.29
N CYS A 113 -2.52 9.86 -6.71
CA CYS A 113 -3.27 9.02 -5.79
C CYS A 113 -4.72 8.87 -6.23
N LEU A 114 -5.15 7.63 -6.45
CA LEU A 114 -6.52 7.29 -6.82
C LEU A 114 -7.21 6.55 -5.66
N MET A 115 -8.32 7.08 -5.19
CA MET A 115 -9.16 6.48 -4.13
C MET A 115 -10.52 6.07 -4.72
N PRO A 116 -10.73 4.81 -5.12
CA PRO A 116 -12.05 4.32 -5.51
C PRO A 116 -12.99 4.19 -4.30
N ASP A 117 -14.25 4.58 -4.47
CA ASP A 117 -15.35 4.23 -3.56
C ASP A 117 -15.96 2.90 -3.98
N SER A 118 -15.79 1.88 -3.13
CA SER A 118 -16.40 0.57 -3.36
C SER A 118 -17.86 0.49 -2.93
N PHE A 119 -18.35 1.44 -2.11
CA PHE A 119 -19.60 1.30 -1.35
C PHE A 119 -20.81 1.96 -2.01
N ASN A 120 -20.73 3.24 -2.36
CA ASN A 120 -21.89 3.91 -2.96
C ASN A 120 -22.35 3.31 -4.29
N PRO A 121 -21.47 2.84 -5.20
CA PRO A 121 -21.87 2.11 -6.41
C PRO A 121 -22.70 0.87 -6.13
N ARG A 122 -22.62 0.35 -4.89
CA ARG A 122 -23.26 -0.86 -4.43
C ARG A 122 -24.43 -0.63 -3.47
N GLY A 123 -24.92 0.61 -3.39
CA GLY A 123 -26.07 0.95 -2.56
C GLY A 123 -25.74 1.00 -1.07
N ILE A 124 -24.46 1.14 -0.71
CA ILE A 124 -23.99 1.19 0.67
C ILE A 124 -23.60 2.64 0.98
N PRO A 125 -24.48 3.44 1.61
CA PRO A 125 -24.15 4.83 1.91
C PRO A 125 -23.14 4.94 3.07
N GLY A 126 -23.13 3.97 3.99
CA GLY A 126 -22.39 4.02 5.24
C GLY A 126 -22.61 2.80 6.12
N ASN A 127 -22.11 2.85 7.37
CA ASN A 127 -22.29 1.81 8.40
C ASN A 127 -21.89 0.38 7.97
N PHE A 128 -20.94 0.23 7.05
CA PHE A 128 -20.50 -1.10 6.61
C PHE A 128 -19.78 -1.87 7.73
N GLY A 129 -19.19 -1.20 8.72
CA GLY A 129 -18.57 -1.85 9.89
C GLY A 129 -19.50 -2.78 10.69
N SER A 130 -20.82 -2.57 10.61
CA SER A 130 -21.85 -3.43 11.20
C SER A 130 -22.25 -4.61 10.30
N ARG A 131 -21.77 -4.66 9.06
CA ARG A 131 -22.01 -5.71 8.06
C ARG A 131 -20.85 -6.71 8.12
N ARG A 132 -21.03 -7.83 8.83
CA ARG A 132 -20.02 -8.89 8.93
C ARG A 132 -20.68 -10.24 8.61
N PRO A 133 -20.05 -11.11 7.80
CA PRO A 133 -20.63 -12.40 7.41
C PRO A 133 -20.89 -13.36 8.59
N HIS A 134 -20.37 -13.08 9.79
CA HIS A 134 -20.63 -13.89 10.99
C HIS A 134 -21.70 -13.33 11.94
N HIS A 135 -22.20 -12.12 11.71
CA HIS A 135 -23.02 -11.42 12.72
C HIS A 135 -24.48 -11.23 12.32
N ASP A 136 -24.83 -11.33 11.04
CA ASP A 136 -26.21 -11.17 10.58
C ASP A 136 -26.46 -11.95 9.29
N SER A 137 -27.46 -12.83 9.31
CA SER A 137 -27.84 -13.65 8.16
C SER A 137 -28.52 -12.87 7.02
N ALA A 138 -28.94 -11.63 7.29
CA ALA A 138 -29.59 -10.75 6.34
C ALA A 138 -28.63 -9.69 5.75
N ILE A 139 -27.41 -9.56 6.28
CA ILE A 139 -26.48 -8.49 5.90
C ILE A 139 -25.20 -9.10 5.33
N ASP A 140 -25.33 -9.35 4.04
CA ASP A 140 -24.40 -9.99 3.15
C ASP A 140 -23.18 -9.11 2.86
N ASP A 141 -21.98 -9.54 3.25
CA ASP A 141 -20.77 -8.95 2.73
C ASP A 141 -20.63 -9.25 1.23
N ALA A 142 -21.36 -10.21 0.64
CA ALA A 142 -21.16 -10.63 -0.74
C ALA A 142 -21.40 -9.54 -1.77
N VAL A 143 -22.25 -8.54 -1.53
CA VAL A 143 -22.43 -7.44 -2.49
C VAL A 143 -21.13 -6.62 -2.62
N CYS A 144 -20.34 -6.52 -1.55
CA CYS A 144 -19.12 -5.72 -1.51
C CYS A 144 -17.96 -6.43 -0.78
N SER A 145 -17.85 -7.75 -0.97
CA SER A 145 -16.91 -8.58 -0.23
C SER A 145 -15.48 -8.17 -0.54
N PRO A 146 -14.58 -8.07 0.46
CA PRO A 146 -13.18 -7.76 0.20
C PRO A 146 -12.46 -8.93 -0.49
N ASN A 147 -13.07 -10.11 -0.48
CA ASN A 147 -12.45 -11.34 -0.94
C ASN A 147 -12.66 -11.57 -2.45
N TYR A 148 -13.80 -11.18 -3.00
CA TYR A 148 -14.13 -11.45 -4.40
C TYR A 148 -14.83 -10.31 -5.15
N GLU A 149 -15.51 -9.37 -4.48
CA GLU A 149 -16.16 -8.25 -5.17
C GLU A 149 -15.28 -7.00 -5.28
N ARG A 150 -14.80 -6.46 -4.17
CA ARG A 150 -13.93 -5.27 -4.18
C ARG A 150 -12.62 -5.48 -4.93
N PRO A 151 -12.02 -6.69 -5.02
CA PRO A 151 -10.86 -6.91 -5.88
C PRO A 151 -11.09 -6.52 -7.35
N LYS A 152 -12.34 -6.59 -7.83
CA LYS A 152 -12.72 -6.12 -9.17
C LYS A 152 -12.58 -4.60 -9.30
N ASP A 153 -12.73 -3.85 -8.21
CA ASP A 153 -12.53 -2.39 -8.19
C ASP A 153 -11.05 -2.02 -8.36
N VAL A 154 -10.13 -2.89 -7.94
CA VAL A 154 -8.69 -2.73 -8.23
C VAL A 154 -8.44 -2.89 -9.72
N VAL A 155 -9.05 -3.89 -10.36
CA VAL A 155 -8.96 -4.06 -11.82
C VAL A 155 -9.57 -2.86 -12.55
N ALA A 156 -10.71 -2.35 -12.08
CA ALA A 156 -11.35 -1.14 -12.61
C ALA A 156 -10.44 0.09 -12.49
N ALA A 157 -9.82 0.28 -11.32
CA ALA A 157 -8.86 1.36 -11.08
C ALA A 157 -7.66 1.26 -12.02
N LEU A 158 -7.08 0.07 -12.20
CA LEU A 158 -5.95 -0.13 -13.12
C LEU A 158 -6.35 0.09 -14.59
N THR A 159 -7.56 -0.32 -14.98
CA THR A 159 -8.12 -0.06 -16.32
C THR A 159 -8.27 1.43 -16.56
N TYR A 160 -8.84 2.16 -15.60
CA TYR A 160 -8.96 3.62 -15.67
C TYR A 160 -7.59 4.31 -15.71
N LEU A 161 -6.64 3.87 -14.89
CA LEU A 161 -5.29 4.43 -14.89
C LEU A 161 -4.60 4.23 -16.24
N GLN A 162 -4.79 3.08 -16.90
CA GLN A 162 -4.22 2.80 -18.23
C GLN A 162 -4.71 3.78 -19.32
N THR A 163 -5.87 4.42 -19.15
CA THR A 163 -6.36 5.43 -20.11
C THR A 163 -5.74 6.81 -19.93
N ARG A 164 -4.86 7.00 -18.93
CA ARG A 164 -4.32 8.31 -18.56
C ARG A 164 -2.88 8.51 -19.02
N THR A 165 -2.58 9.71 -19.54
CA THR A 165 -1.24 10.06 -20.02
C THR A 165 -0.29 10.53 -18.91
N ASP A 166 -0.81 10.86 -17.73
CA ASP A 166 -0.04 11.35 -16.58
C ASP A 166 0.32 10.23 -15.58
N VAL A 167 0.08 8.97 -15.93
CA VAL A 167 0.37 7.80 -15.10
C VAL A 167 1.63 7.10 -15.60
N ASP A 168 2.55 6.78 -14.68
CA ASP A 168 3.67 5.87 -14.95
C ASP A 168 3.20 4.42 -14.74
N PHE A 169 2.81 3.76 -15.82
CA PHE A 169 2.26 2.39 -15.81
C PHE A 169 3.20 1.35 -15.20
N GLU A 170 4.51 1.61 -15.22
CA GLU A 170 5.52 0.72 -14.64
C GLU A 170 5.66 0.90 -13.13
N ASN A 171 5.07 1.93 -12.53
CA ASN A 171 5.29 2.30 -11.13
C ASN A 171 3.96 2.57 -10.42
N ILE A 172 3.16 1.51 -10.27
CA ILE A 172 1.91 1.51 -9.51
C ILE A 172 2.10 0.76 -8.18
N GLY A 173 1.54 1.31 -7.10
CA GLY A 173 1.44 0.64 -5.79
C GLY A 173 0.01 0.57 -5.28
N LEU A 174 -0.23 -0.33 -4.33
CA LEU A 174 -1.48 -0.41 -3.57
C LEU A 174 -1.22 -0.01 -2.11
N LEU A 175 -2.12 0.79 -1.56
CA LEU A 175 -2.18 1.10 -0.14
C LEU A 175 -3.58 0.78 0.38
N GLY A 176 -3.71 -0.17 1.29
CA GLY A 176 -5.00 -0.58 1.84
C GLY A 176 -5.08 -0.42 3.34
N PHE A 177 -6.31 -0.27 3.84
CA PHE A 177 -6.64 -0.22 5.27
C PHE A 177 -7.75 -1.20 5.59
N SER A 178 -7.58 -2.07 6.59
CA SER A 178 -8.60 -3.04 7.05
C SER A 178 -9.20 -3.84 5.88
N HIS A 179 -10.48 -3.63 5.60
CA HIS A 179 -11.22 -4.19 4.48
C HIS A 179 -10.60 -3.86 3.11
N GLY A 180 -9.99 -2.69 2.96
CA GLY A 180 -9.22 -2.30 1.78
C GLY A 180 -7.91 -3.06 1.65
N SER A 181 -7.27 -3.43 2.77
CA SER A 181 -6.09 -4.31 2.75
C SER A 181 -6.44 -5.72 2.30
N GLN A 182 -7.53 -6.28 2.81
CA GLN A 182 -8.06 -7.57 2.36
C GLN A 182 -8.38 -7.54 0.86
N THR A 183 -8.99 -6.44 0.40
CA THR A 183 -9.28 -6.18 -1.02
C THR A 183 -8.01 -6.21 -1.87
N GLY A 184 -6.99 -5.43 -1.48
CA GLY A 184 -5.75 -5.32 -2.24
C GLY A 184 -5.01 -6.66 -2.31
N LEU A 185 -4.92 -7.38 -1.19
CA LEU A 185 -4.30 -8.71 -1.13
C LEU A 185 -5.00 -9.74 -2.04
N ASN A 186 -6.33 -9.71 -2.08
CA ASN A 186 -7.10 -10.60 -2.96
C ASN A 186 -7.03 -10.20 -4.44
N ALA A 187 -6.81 -8.93 -4.76
CA ALA A 187 -6.66 -8.47 -6.14
C ALA A 187 -5.33 -8.88 -6.79
N VAL A 188 -4.28 -9.05 -5.98
CA VAL A 188 -2.90 -9.25 -6.44
C VAL A 188 -2.41 -10.67 -6.23
N LEU A 189 -3.29 -11.66 -6.22
CA LEU A 189 -2.86 -13.05 -6.03
C LEU A 189 -2.01 -13.54 -7.24
N ASP A 190 -1.03 -14.40 -6.99
CA ASP A 190 -0.16 -15.00 -8.02
C ASP A 190 -0.90 -16.04 -8.87
N ALA A 191 -0.62 -16.08 -10.17
CA ALA A 191 -1.24 -17.01 -11.11
C ALA A 191 -1.11 -18.51 -10.75
N SER A 192 -0.13 -18.87 -9.92
CA SER A 192 0.05 -20.23 -9.37
C SER A 192 -0.99 -20.65 -8.36
N VAL A 193 -1.69 -19.69 -7.73
CA VAL A 193 -2.68 -19.97 -6.69
C VAL A 193 -3.90 -20.65 -7.31
N ASP A 194 -4.34 -21.75 -6.71
CA ASP A 194 -5.52 -22.50 -7.13
C ASP A 194 -6.79 -21.66 -6.90
N LEU A 195 -7.46 -21.31 -8.01
CA LEU A 195 -8.75 -20.62 -8.00
C LEU A 195 -9.96 -21.56 -8.02
N GLY A 196 -9.79 -22.82 -7.60
CA GLY A 196 -10.88 -23.76 -7.38
C GLY A 196 -11.90 -23.25 -6.35
N ASN A 197 -12.81 -24.12 -5.91
CA ASN A 197 -13.97 -23.69 -5.12
C ASN A 197 -13.57 -22.99 -3.81
N TYR A 198 -13.94 -21.71 -3.68
CA TYR A 198 -13.78 -20.93 -2.46
C TYR A 198 -14.99 -21.07 -1.55
N THR A 199 -14.73 -21.02 -0.25
CA THR A 199 -15.77 -21.04 0.78
C THR A 199 -15.40 -20.09 1.91
N VAL A 200 -16.39 -19.44 2.51
CA VAL A 200 -16.21 -18.71 3.77
C VAL A 200 -16.93 -19.43 4.90
N ASP A 201 -16.40 -19.29 6.12
CA ASP A 201 -17.17 -19.61 7.32
C ASP A 201 -18.32 -18.61 7.46
N TYR A 202 -19.49 -19.11 7.81
CA TYR A 202 -20.72 -18.33 7.97
C TYR A 202 -21.50 -18.86 9.18
N VAL A 203 -22.07 -17.97 10.00
CA VAL A 203 -22.91 -18.38 11.14
C VAL A 203 -24.36 -18.28 10.70
N ASN A 204 -25.06 -19.41 10.67
CA ASN A 204 -26.46 -19.45 10.26
C ASN A 204 -27.41 -19.02 11.39
N GLU A 205 -28.71 -18.96 11.09
CA GLU A 205 -29.78 -18.59 12.04
C GLU A 205 -29.86 -19.51 13.27
N LEU A 206 -29.27 -20.72 13.19
CA LEU A 206 -29.18 -21.67 14.29
C LEU A 206 -27.91 -21.50 15.13
N ASN A 207 -27.16 -20.40 14.92
CA ASN A 207 -25.88 -20.11 15.55
C ASN A 207 -24.81 -21.19 15.29
N ALA A 208 -24.90 -21.90 14.16
CA ALA A 208 -23.94 -22.91 13.73
C ALA A 208 -23.03 -22.36 12.63
N THR A 209 -21.73 -22.64 12.73
CA THR A 209 -20.76 -22.32 11.67
C THR A 209 -20.89 -23.32 10.52
N VAL A 210 -21.21 -22.83 9.33
CA VAL A 210 -21.30 -23.58 8.08
C VAL A 210 -20.34 -23.00 7.04
N LYS A 211 -19.97 -23.80 6.03
CA LYS A 211 -19.19 -23.32 4.88
C LYS A 211 -20.14 -22.89 3.77
N LEU A 212 -20.09 -21.61 3.40
CA LEU A 212 -20.83 -21.07 2.26
C LEU A 212 -19.91 -21.00 1.04
N ALA A 213 -20.37 -21.52 -0.10
CA ALA A 213 -19.65 -21.38 -1.36
C ALA A 213 -19.72 -19.93 -1.85
N VAL A 214 -18.57 -19.40 -2.27
CA VAL A 214 -18.44 -18.02 -2.75
C VAL A 214 -17.59 -17.96 -4.02
N PRO A 215 -17.70 -16.89 -4.83
CA PRO A 215 -16.83 -16.71 -5.98
C PRO A 215 -15.34 -16.72 -5.61
N SER A 216 -14.50 -17.11 -6.56
CA SER A 216 -13.05 -16.92 -6.47
C SER A 216 -12.68 -15.43 -6.61
N PRO A 217 -11.53 -15.00 -6.09
CA PRO A 217 -11.03 -13.65 -6.33
C PRO A 217 -10.73 -13.45 -7.82
N VAL A 218 -10.79 -12.20 -8.27
CA VAL A 218 -10.37 -11.82 -9.63
C VAL A 218 -8.85 -11.91 -9.77
N ARG A 219 -8.37 -12.09 -11.01
CA ARG A 219 -6.98 -11.83 -11.37
C ARG A 219 -6.88 -10.51 -12.11
N ILE A 220 -5.84 -9.73 -11.82
CA ILE A 220 -5.48 -8.59 -12.68
C ILE A 220 -5.12 -9.15 -14.07
N PRO A 221 -5.80 -8.74 -15.14
CA PRO A 221 -5.46 -9.12 -16.51
C PRO A 221 -4.01 -8.79 -16.87
N ALA A 222 -3.38 -9.62 -17.70
CA ALA A 222 -1.96 -9.51 -18.02
C ALA A 222 -1.59 -8.25 -18.82
N ASP A 223 -2.57 -7.64 -19.50
CA ASP A 223 -2.46 -6.42 -20.28
C ASP A 223 -2.66 -5.13 -19.46
N LEU A 224 -3.09 -5.24 -18.20
CA LEU A 224 -3.13 -4.11 -17.28
C LEU A 224 -1.79 -3.89 -16.57
N PRO A 225 -1.46 -2.64 -16.21
CA PRO A 225 -0.29 -2.38 -15.37
C PRO A 225 -0.44 -3.09 -14.03
N PHE A 226 0.65 -3.70 -13.56
CA PHE A 226 0.63 -4.50 -12.33
C PHE A 226 1.28 -3.77 -11.16
N PRO A 227 0.65 -3.72 -9.97
CA PRO A 227 1.25 -3.07 -8.80
C PRO A 227 2.55 -3.74 -8.35
N ARG A 228 3.61 -2.95 -8.12
CA ARG A 228 4.95 -3.45 -7.74
C ARG A 228 5.17 -3.50 -6.23
N VAL A 229 4.34 -2.81 -5.47
CA VAL A 229 4.36 -2.81 -4.01
C VAL A 229 2.95 -2.76 -3.45
N GLY A 230 2.69 -3.58 -2.45
CA GLY A 230 1.44 -3.59 -1.70
C GLY A 230 1.73 -3.25 -0.24
N ILE A 231 1.07 -2.23 0.28
CA ILE A 231 1.25 -1.77 1.65
C ILE A 231 -0.09 -1.88 2.35
N PHE A 232 -0.17 -2.78 3.32
CA PHE A 232 -1.45 -3.23 3.86
C PHE A 232 -1.51 -3.05 5.37
N TYR A 233 -2.34 -2.11 5.77
CA TYR A 233 -2.64 -1.82 7.16
C TYR A 233 -3.72 -2.76 7.65
N TYR A 234 -3.37 -3.57 8.64
CA TYR A 234 -4.22 -4.43 9.46
C TYR A 234 -5.34 -5.15 8.67
N PRO A 235 -5.02 -5.90 7.59
CA PRO A 235 -6.04 -6.69 6.88
C PRO A 235 -6.82 -7.55 7.88
N GLY A 236 -8.15 -7.36 7.92
CA GLY A 236 -9.03 -7.86 8.98
C GLY A 236 -9.26 -9.39 8.97
N CYS A 237 -9.81 -9.89 10.08
CA CYS A 237 -10.59 -11.12 10.31
C CYS A 237 -10.20 -12.43 9.57
N GLY A 238 -8.93 -12.61 9.19
CA GLY A 238 -8.41 -13.86 8.65
C GLY A 238 -9.08 -14.34 7.36
N HIS A 239 -9.74 -13.42 6.62
CA HIS A 239 -10.59 -13.70 5.46
C HIS A 239 -11.63 -14.82 5.71
N PHE A 240 -12.03 -15.11 6.96
CA PHE A 240 -13.07 -16.10 7.29
C PHE A 240 -12.86 -17.48 6.64
N SER A 241 -11.61 -17.98 6.66
CA SER A 241 -11.20 -19.23 6.00
C SER A 241 -11.32 -19.25 4.48
N TYR A 242 -11.47 -18.09 3.83
CA TYR A 242 -11.50 -17.98 2.36
C TYR A 242 -10.28 -18.64 1.71
N HIS A 243 -9.08 -18.41 2.25
CA HIS A 243 -7.85 -19.07 1.78
C HIS A 243 -7.53 -20.40 2.50
N GLY A 244 -8.46 -20.94 3.27
CA GLY A 244 -8.27 -22.17 4.04
C GLY A 244 -7.46 -22.00 5.33
N SER A 245 -6.89 -23.11 5.82
CA SER A 245 -6.12 -23.12 7.07
C SER A 245 -4.63 -22.81 6.82
N PRO A 246 -4.05 -21.84 7.54
CA PRO A 246 -2.64 -21.48 7.45
C PRO A 246 -1.72 -22.47 8.19
N ASN A 247 -2.28 -23.35 9.03
CA ASN A 247 -1.54 -24.41 9.71
C ASN A 247 -1.38 -25.68 8.84
N SER A 248 -1.93 -25.66 7.63
CA SER A 248 -1.75 -26.74 6.65
C SER A 248 -0.61 -26.38 5.70
N LYS A 249 0.43 -27.22 5.66
CA LYS A 249 1.55 -27.08 4.70
C LYS A 249 1.13 -27.32 3.24
N ALA A 250 -0.11 -27.73 2.98
CA ALA A 250 -0.67 -27.90 1.64
C ALA A 250 -1.22 -26.59 1.02
N ALA A 251 -0.70 -25.42 1.42
CA ALA A 251 -1.29 -24.12 1.13
C ALA A 251 -1.07 -23.68 -0.34
N GLY A 252 -1.99 -24.07 -1.23
CA GLY A 252 -2.08 -23.63 -2.62
C GLY A 252 -3.02 -22.46 -2.89
N ARG A 253 -3.57 -21.83 -1.84
CA ARG A 253 -4.71 -20.90 -1.95
C ARG A 253 -4.39 -19.43 -1.70
N TYR A 254 -3.14 -19.10 -1.38
CA TYR A 254 -2.74 -17.72 -1.13
C TYR A 254 -1.25 -17.48 -1.33
N MET A 255 -0.94 -16.51 -2.19
CA MET A 255 0.36 -15.89 -2.36
C MET A 255 0.12 -14.64 -3.20
N PRO A 256 0.58 -13.43 -2.80
CA PRO A 256 0.63 -12.29 -3.70
C PRO A 256 1.47 -12.61 -4.93
N ASP A 257 1.24 -11.93 -6.04
CA ASP A 257 1.97 -12.14 -7.28
C ASP A 257 3.46 -11.85 -7.07
N ARG A 258 4.30 -12.73 -7.60
CA ARG A 258 5.77 -12.65 -7.49
C ARG A 258 6.39 -11.34 -8.04
N ARG A 259 5.65 -10.57 -8.84
CA ARG A 259 6.07 -9.24 -9.34
C ARG A 259 6.01 -8.15 -8.26
N MET A 260 5.32 -8.41 -7.16
CA MET A 260 5.08 -7.49 -6.07
C MET A 260 5.94 -7.80 -4.84
N GLN A 261 6.27 -6.76 -4.08
CA GLN A 261 6.70 -6.88 -2.69
C GLN A 261 5.61 -6.36 -1.75
N VAL A 262 5.38 -7.06 -0.63
CA VAL A 262 4.33 -6.73 0.33
C VAL A 262 4.91 -6.33 1.69
N VAL A 263 4.44 -5.18 2.18
CA VAL A 263 4.66 -4.68 3.54
C VAL A 263 3.33 -4.67 4.26
N MET A 264 3.29 -5.27 5.45
CA MET A 264 2.07 -5.41 6.23
C MET A 264 2.25 -4.87 7.65
N TYR A 265 1.21 -4.27 8.21
CA TYR A 265 1.20 -3.72 9.56
C TYR A 265 0.01 -4.27 10.36
N HIS A 266 0.19 -4.64 11.62
CA HIS A 266 -0.91 -4.95 12.54
C HIS A 266 -0.61 -4.45 13.94
N GLY A 267 -1.65 -4.14 14.71
CA GLY A 267 -1.55 -3.94 16.14
C GLY A 267 -1.86 -5.22 16.92
N THR A 268 -1.23 -5.45 18.06
CA THR A 268 -1.48 -6.65 18.90
C THR A 268 -2.81 -6.59 19.65
N ASN A 269 -3.38 -5.40 19.86
CA ASN A 269 -4.71 -5.17 20.44
C ASN A 269 -5.81 -5.01 19.37
N ASP A 270 -5.54 -5.38 18.12
CA ASP A 270 -6.54 -5.35 17.07
C ASP A 270 -7.68 -6.35 17.36
N SER A 271 -8.77 -5.81 17.90
CA SER A 271 -9.99 -6.55 18.25
C SER A 271 -10.63 -7.32 17.08
N LEU A 272 -10.34 -6.95 15.82
CA LEU A 272 -10.89 -7.62 14.63
C LEU A 272 -10.05 -8.81 14.17
N LEU A 273 -8.93 -9.08 14.85
CA LEU A 273 -8.18 -10.32 14.73
C LEU A 273 -8.81 -11.47 15.52
N GLY A 274 -9.94 -11.27 16.21
CA GLY A 274 -10.61 -12.33 16.96
C GLY A 274 -9.77 -12.88 18.12
N VAL A 275 -8.87 -12.06 18.65
CA VAL A 275 -8.12 -12.33 19.89
C VAL A 275 -9.04 -12.11 21.08
N SER A 276 -9.97 -13.05 21.29
CA SER A 276 -10.61 -13.23 22.61
C SER A 276 -9.82 -14.23 23.48
N ASP A 277 -8.71 -14.77 22.96
CA ASP A 277 -7.80 -15.66 23.69
C ASP A 277 -6.72 -14.82 24.39
N PRO A 278 -6.73 -14.72 25.74
CA PRO A 278 -5.74 -13.97 26.51
C PRO A 278 -4.33 -14.57 26.44
N ASN A 279 -4.16 -15.78 25.88
CA ASN A 279 -2.85 -16.44 25.71
C ASN A 279 -2.32 -16.40 24.28
N ALA A 280 -3.06 -15.82 23.33
CA ALA A 280 -2.60 -15.72 21.94
C ALA A 280 -1.41 -14.74 21.85
N SER A 281 -0.30 -15.22 21.31
CA SER A 281 0.91 -14.42 21.02
C SER A 281 1.05 -14.22 19.51
N PRO A 282 1.91 -13.29 19.03
CA PRO A 282 2.34 -13.12 17.64
C PRO A 282 2.48 -14.40 16.77
N LYS A 283 2.69 -15.54 17.42
CA LYS A 283 3.01 -16.84 16.82
C LYS A 283 2.06 -17.97 17.26
N THR A 284 1.06 -17.72 18.11
CA THR A 284 0.17 -18.75 18.68
C THR A 284 -1.29 -18.29 18.71
N GLY A 285 -2.22 -19.19 18.35
CA GLY A 285 -3.67 -18.92 18.37
C GLY A 285 -4.36 -19.17 17.02
N SER A 286 -5.70 -19.18 17.05
CA SER A 286 -6.56 -19.58 15.92
C SER A 286 -6.80 -18.49 14.87
N LEU A 287 -6.46 -17.22 15.11
CA LEU A 287 -6.70 -16.07 14.21
C LEU A 287 -5.54 -15.07 14.18
N TYR A 288 -4.36 -15.52 13.74
CA TYR A 288 -3.15 -14.69 13.81
C TYR A 288 -2.80 -13.92 12.50
N PRO A 289 -2.37 -12.64 12.55
CA PRO A 289 -1.88 -11.87 11.39
C PRO A 289 -0.87 -12.57 10.48
N ILE A 290 0.03 -13.37 11.04
CA ILE A 290 1.11 -14.03 10.30
C ILE A 290 0.61 -15.11 9.34
N LYS A 291 -0.67 -15.50 9.43
CA LYS A 291 -1.28 -16.53 8.59
C LYS A 291 -1.13 -16.27 7.10
N PHE A 292 -1.28 -15.01 6.66
CA PHE A 292 -1.08 -14.64 5.26
C PHE A 292 0.38 -14.80 4.84
N THR A 293 1.29 -14.35 5.68
CA THR A 293 2.73 -14.42 5.47
C THR A 293 3.23 -15.87 5.42
N VAL A 294 2.71 -16.73 6.31
CA VAL A 294 2.97 -18.18 6.38
C VAL A 294 2.39 -18.91 5.17
N ALA A 295 1.13 -18.66 4.80
CA ALA A 295 0.49 -19.29 3.65
C ALA A 295 1.20 -18.90 2.34
N SER A 296 1.49 -17.61 2.17
CA SER A 296 2.28 -17.08 1.05
C SER A 296 3.65 -17.72 0.99
N GLY A 297 4.32 -17.83 2.13
CA GLY A 297 5.63 -18.46 2.23
C GLY A 297 5.60 -19.94 1.84
N ALA A 298 4.64 -20.71 2.35
CA ALA A 298 4.49 -22.12 2.01
C ALA A 298 4.26 -22.32 0.49
N GLN A 299 3.43 -21.48 -0.13
CA GLN A 299 3.22 -21.49 -1.57
C GLN A 299 4.50 -21.12 -2.34
N ALA A 300 5.18 -20.05 -1.93
CA ALA A 300 6.43 -19.60 -2.57
C ALA A 300 7.53 -20.67 -2.50
N ALA A 301 7.68 -21.32 -1.34
CA ALA A 301 8.63 -22.42 -1.13
C ALA A 301 8.31 -23.62 -2.02
N SER A 302 7.03 -23.97 -2.21
CA SER A 302 6.62 -25.05 -3.12
C SER A 302 7.00 -24.79 -4.59
N LEU A 303 7.23 -23.53 -4.95
CA LEU A 303 7.61 -23.09 -6.30
C LEU A 303 9.10 -22.72 -6.44
N GLY A 304 9.88 -22.76 -5.36
CA GLY A 304 11.27 -22.27 -5.36
C GLY A 304 11.39 -20.77 -5.58
N LEU A 305 10.41 -19.98 -5.14
CA LEU A 305 10.35 -18.52 -5.28
C LEU A 305 10.58 -17.82 -3.93
N PRO A 306 11.11 -16.58 -3.91
CA PRO A 306 11.12 -15.76 -2.70
C PRO A 306 9.68 -15.43 -2.28
N ASN A 307 9.42 -15.37 -0.97
CA ASN A 307 8.13 -14.93 -0.45
C ASN A 307 7.89 -13.45 -0.84
N PRO A 308 6.76 -13.11 -1.49
CA PRO A 308 6.41 -11.72 -1.79
C PRO A 308 6.28 -10.83 -0.56
N PHE A 309 5.94 -11.38 0.61
CA PHE A 309 5.99 -10.64 1.86
C PHE A 309 7.43 -10.41 2.29
N VAL A 310 7.84 -9.14 2.25
CA VAL A 310 9.19 -8.71 2.63
C VAL A 310 9.26 -8.16 4.04
N GLN A 311 8.14 -7.64 4.55
CA GLN A 311 8.05 -7.13 5.92
C GLN A 311 6.64 -7.33 6.49
N HIS A 312 6.58 -7.71 7.75
CA HIS A 312 5.36 -7.71 8.54
C HIS A 312 5.66 -7.13 9.91
N HIS A 313 5.05 -5.99 10.20
CA HIS A 313 5.27 -5.20 11.40
C HIS A 313 4.12 -5.43 12.39
N LEU A 314 4.46 -5.86 13.60
CA LEU A 314 3.51 -6.06 14.69
C LEU A 314 3.75 -5.02 15.79
N PHE A 315 2.81 -4.12 15.95
CA PHE A 315 2.88 -3.03 16.92
C PHE A 315 2.24 -3.45 18.24
N ASP A 316 3.02 -3.42 19.31
CA ASP A 316 2.53 -3.84 20.62
C ASP A 316 1.55 -2.83 21.24
N LEU A 317 0.48 -3.32 21.86
CA LEU A 317 -0.62 -2.57 22.47
C LEU A 317 -1.46 -1.71 21.50
N VAL A 318 -1.30 -1.93 20.19
CA VAL A 318 -1.92 -1.11 19.16
C VAL A 318 -3.24 -1.68 18.67
N ASN A 319 -4.23 -0.81 18.47
CA ASN A 319 -5.59 -1.16 18.07
C ASN A 319 -5.75 -1.23 16.54
N HIS A 320 -6.91 -1.69 16.07
CA HIS A 320 -7.20 -1.91 14.64
C HIS A 320 -7.01 -0.66 13.76
N SER A 321 -7.56 0.49 14.15
CA SER A 321 -7.60 1.70 13.32
C SER A 321 -6.54 2.72 13.75
N PHE A 322 -5.32 2.28 14.04
CA PHE A 322 -4.28 3.14 14.60
C PHE A 322 -3.85 4.28 13.66
N ASP A 323 -4.01 4.13 12.34
CA ASP A 323 -3.70 5.15 11.33
C ASP A 323 -4.66 6.35 11.35
N GLU A 324 -5.83 6.21 11.99
CA GLU A 324 -6.81 7.29 12.15
C GLU A 324 -6.43 8.27 13.28
N THR A 325 -5.44 7.93 14.10
CA THR A 325 -4.96 8.81 15.17
C THR A 325 -4.31 10.08 14.61
N THR A 326 -4.25 11.13 15.43
CA THR A 326 -3.44 12.31 15.09
C THR A 326 -2.04 12.11 15.63
N ILE A 327 -1.06 12.02 14.73
CA ILE A 327 0.34 11.87 15.12
C ILE A 327 0.77 13.07 15.95
N GLU A 328 1.31 12.78 17.14
CA GLU A 328 1.83 13.77 18.08
C GLU A 328 2.94 14.64 17.44
N PRO A 329 3.14 15.89 17.91
CA PRO A 329 4.29 16.69 17.53
C PRO A 329 5.61 16.01 17.87
N GLN A 330 6.67 16.31 17.11
CA GLN A 330 7.98 15.67 17.27
C GLN A 330 8.56 15.76 18.70
N ALA A 331 8.28 16.85 19.42
CA ALA A 331 8.73 17.03 20.81
C ALA A 331 8.14 16.00 21.79
N ASN A 332 7.01 15.37 21.43
CA ASN A 332 6.29 14.42 22.26
C ASN A 332 6.60 12.95 21.89
N TRP A 333 7.32 12.70 20.80
CA TRP A 333 7.62 11.34 20.35
C TRP A 333 8.44 10.57 21.39
N ASN A 334 8.05 9.31 21.65
CA ASN A 334 8.63 8.42 22.66
C ASN A 334 8.60 8.97 24.10
N THR A 335 7.68 9.89 24.38
CA THR A 335 7.36 10.31 25.74
C THR A 335 6.06 9.63 26.18
N GLY A 336 5.67 9.81 27.45
CA GLY A 336 4.36 9.35 27.92
C GLY A 336 3.16 10.08 27.29
N LEU A 337 3.39 11.09 26.44
CA LEU A 337 2.36 11.82 25.71
C LEU A 337 2.01 11.15 24.37
N GLU A 338 2.90 10.34 23.80
CA GLU A 338 2.63 9.59 22.56
C GLU A 338 2.06 8.22 22.91
N SER A 339 0.79 7.98 22.57
CA SER A 339 0.16 6.68 22.75
C SER A 339 0.76 5.62 21.80
N PRO A 340 0.58 4.32 22.09
CA PRO A 340 1.01 3.26 21.19
C PRO A 340 0.45 3.40 19.76
N ASP A 341 -0.83 3.77 19.62
CA ASP A 341 -1.48 3.94 18.31
C ASP A 341 -0.89 5.11 17.52
N GLU A 342 -0.60 6.24 18.17
CA GLU A 342 0.02 7.41 17.53
C GLU A 342 1.45 7.12 17.09
N LYS A 343 2.22 6.41 17.93
CA LYS A 343 3.56 5.93 17.58
C LYS A 343 3.51 4.98 16.39
N ALA A 344 2.61 4.00 16.38
CA ALA A 344 2.46 3.07 15.26
C ALA A 344 2.00 3.77 13.98
N ASN A 345 1.09 4.74 14.07
CA ASN A 345 0.68 5.56 12.94
C ASN A 345 1.89 6.26 12.30
N ARG A 346 2.70 6.92 13.13
CA ARG A 346 3.93 7.59 12.68
C ARG A 346 4.90 6.62 12.02
N LEU A 347 5.23 5.52 12.68
CA LEU A 347 6.22 4.56 12.18
C LEU A 347 5.75 3.84 10.92
N ALA A 348 4.49 3.38 10.89
CA ALA A 348 3.91 2.75 9.71
C ALA A 348 3.81 3.73 8.53
N ARG A 349 3.45 5.00 8.78
CA ARG A 349 3.44 6.05 7.75
C ARG A 349 4.83 6.25 7.16
N ASP A 350 5.86 6.36 7.98
CA ASP A 350 7.24 6.60 7.52
C ASP A 350 7.75 5.40 6.71
N GLU A 351 7.51 4.18 7.21
CA GLU A 351 7.83 2.94 6.49
C GLU A 351 7.06 2.83 5.16
N THR A 352 5.78 3.22 5.14
CA THR A 352 4.96 3.24 3.93
C THR A 352 5.58 4.15 2.87
N LEU A 353 5.92 5.39 3.23
CA LEU A 353 6.54 6.34 2.32
C LEU A 353 7.89 5.85 1.80
N LYS A 354 8.71 5.25 2.68
CA LYS A 354 9.99 4.66 2.31
C LYS A 354 9.83 3.57 1.25
N TRP A 355 8.87 2.66 1.42
CA TRP A 355 8.64 1.59 0.44
C TRP A 355 8.05 2.08 -0.87
N LEU A 356 7.18 3.10 -0.84
CA LEU A 356 6.69 3.75 -2.07
C LEU A 356 7.83 4.43 -2.83
N GLU A 357 8.70 5.18 -2.15
CA GLU A 357 9.89 5.79 -2.77
C GLU A 357 10.88 4.74 -3.29
N PHE A 358 11.07 3.64 -2.56
CA PHE A 358 11.96 2.56 -2.99
C PHE A 358 11.44 1.84 -4.24
N ARG A 359 10.14 1.51 -4.28
CA ARG A 359 9.57 0.62 -5.30
C ARG A 359 9.02 1.32 -6.51
N LEU A 360 8.54 2.55 -6.37
CA LEU A 360 7.84 3.26 -7.42
C LEU A 360 8.65 4.44 -7.98
N ARG A 361 9.62 5.00 -7.24
CA ARG A 361 10.43 6.10 -7.76
C ARG A 361 11.46 5.56 -8.76
N ARG A 362 11.57 6.23 -9.91
CA ARG A 362 12.71 6.07 -10.80
C ARG A 362 13.91 6.80 -10.19
N HIS A 363 14.95 6.04 -9.84
CA HIS A 363 16.22 6.56 -9.35
C HIS A 363 17.18 6.69 -10.53
N VAL A 364 17.59 7.91 -10.86
CA VAL A 364 18.45 8.20 -12.01
C VAL A 364 19.82 8.62 -11.51
N LEU A 365 20.85 7.88 -11.94
CA LEU A 365 22.26 8.25 -11.75
C LEU A 365 22.72 9.03 -12.99
N THR A 366 23.17 10.26 -12.79
CA THR A 366 23.54 11.18 -13.88
C THR A 366 25.04 11.45 -13.84
N PRO A 367 25.81 11.02 -14.86
CA PRO A 367 27.19 11.43 -15.04
C PRO A 367 27.28 12.82 -15.68
N ALA A 368 28.18 13.67 -15.19
CA ALA A 368 28.51 14.99 -15.75
C ALA A 368 29.99 15.33 -15.53
N PRO A 369 30.61 16.20 -16.34
CA PRO A 369 31.96 16.70 -16.05
C PRO A 369 32.03 17.34 -14.66
N ASP A 370 33.08 17.04 -13.90
CA ASP A 370 33.31 17.67 -12.60
C ASP A 370 33.66 19.16 -12.82
N PRO A 371 32.87 20.11 -12.27
CA PRO A 371 33.12 21.53 -12.46
C PRO A 371 34.42 22.02 -11.80
N ASN A 372 34.95 21.27 -10.83
CA ASN A 372 36.11 21.66 -10.04
C ASN A 372 37.41 20.99 -10.49
N VAL A 373 37.33 19.93 -11.30
CA VAL A 373 38.48 19.11 -11.71
C VAL A 373 38.50 18.95 -13.23
N PRO A 374 39.45 19.57 -13.96
CA PRO A 374 39.58 19.38 -15.40
C PRO A 374 39.76 17.91 -15.78
N GLY A 375 38.85 17.38 -16.60
CA GLY A 375 38.83 15.96 -16.97
C GLY A 375 38.27 15.02 -15.90
N GLY A 376 37.77 15.56 -14.77
CA GLY A 376 37.08 14.82 -13.73
C GLY A 376 35.63 14.49 -14.12
N LEU A 377 35.08 13.47 -13.48
CA LEU A 377 33.69 13.06 -13.63
C LEU A 377 32.98 13.20 -12.30
N MET A 378 31.78 13.78 -12.29
CA MET A 378 30.85 13.82 -11.18
C MET A 378 29.67 12.91 -11.50
N VAL A 379 29.23 12.10 -10.55
CA VAL A 379 27.94 11.40 -10.66
C VAL A 379 26.98 11.94 -9.62
N SER A 380 25.73 12.12 -10.00
CA SER A 380 24.70 12.66 -9.10
C SER A 380 23.39 11.91 -9.18
N TRP A 381 22.64 11.94 -8.09
CA TRP A 381 21.28 11.41 -8.00
C TRP A 381 20.50 12.12 -6.89
N MET A 382 19.17 12.11 -6.97
CA MET A 382 18.32 12.66 -5.91
C MET A 382 18.25 11.68 -4.72
N GLY A 383 18.88 12.03 -3.61
CA GLY A 383 18.85 11.24 -2.38
C GLY A 383 17.51 11.36 -1.66
N ARG A 384 16.77 10.27 -1.55
CA ARG A 384 15.51 10.20 -0.80
C ARG A 384 15.71 9.76 0.64
N ASP A 385 14.96 10.37 1.54
CA ASP A 385 14.95 10.03 2.97
C ASP A 385 14.76 8.52 3.19
N GLN A 386 15.52 7.99 4.15
CA GLN A 386 15.46 6.58 4.57
C GLN A 386 15.72 5.56 3.45
N LEU A 387 16.30 5.96 2.32
CA LEU A 387 16.89 5.05 1.35
C LEU A 387 18.42 5.07 1.47
N LEU A 388 18.99 3.88 1.42
CA LEU A 388 20.42 3.62 1.38
C LEU A 388 20.85 3.51 -0.09
N TYR A 389 21.93 4.22 -0.43
CA TYR A 389 22.52 4.25 -1.76
C TYR A 389 23.94 3.72 -1.69
N GLN A 390 24.25 2.74 -2.53
CA GLN A 390 25.60 2.24 -2.75
C GLN A 390 25.99 2.52 -4.20
N HIS A 391 26.93 3.42 -4.40
CA HIS A 391 27.51 3.67 -5.71
C HIS A 391 28.60 2.62 -5.96
N LYS A 392 28.46 1.84 -7.04
CA LYS A 392 29.47 0.90 -7.50
C LYS A 392 30.02 1.30 -8.86
N THR A 393 31.30 1.01 -9.05
CA THR A 393 32.00 1.22 -10.32
C THR A 393 32.61 -0.08 -10.83
N SER A 394 32.76 -0.17 -12.15
CA SER A 394 33.40 -1.28 -12.83
C SER A 394 34.14 -0.78 -14.06
N ILE A 395 35.19 -1.47 -14.49
CA ILE A 395 35.89 -1.22 -15.76
C ILE A 395 35.56 -2.25 -16.84
N ASP A 396 34.96 -3.38 -16.45
CA ASP A 396 34.77 -4.56 -17.29
C ASP A 396 33.32 -5.10 -17.29
N LEU A 397 32.40 -4.45 -16.55
CA LEU A 397 31.01 -4.88 -16.28
C LEU A 397 30.87 -6.18 -15.48
N VAL A 398 31.98 -6.79 -15.07
CA VAL A 398 32.01 -8.07 -14.34
C VAL A 398 32.34 -7.83 -12.88
N ASN A 399 33.44 -7.10 -12.63
CA ASN A 399 33.94 -6.82 -11.30
C ASN A 399 33.45 -5.45 -10.85
N TRP A 400 32.60 -5.43 -9.85
CA TRP A 400 32.00 -4.22 -9.29
C TRP A 400 32.57 -3.92 -7.91
N MET A 401 33.14 -2.73 -7.75
CA MET A 401 33.67 -2.23 -6.47
C MET A 401 32.83 -1.08 -5.96
N GLN A 402 32.66 -0.98 -4.64
CA GLN A 402 31.99 0.16 -4.04
C GLN A 402 32.87 1.41 -4.12
N ALA A 403 32.31 2.49 -4.62
CA ALA A 403 32.92 3.80 -4.66
C ALA A 403 32.45 4.62 -3.45
N GLY A 404 33.37 4.92 -2.54
CA GLY A 404 33.05 5.61 -1.29
C GLY A 404 32.33 4.72 -0.27
N GLY A 405 31.59 5.35 0.64
CA GLY A 405 30.78 4.67 1.65
C GLY A 405 29.32 4.56 1.24
N ASP A 406 28.53 3.92 2.10
CA ASP A 406 27.08 3.93 2.01
C ASP A 406 26.54 5.35 2.27
N ILE A 407 25.54 5.78 1.50
CA ILE A 407 24.94 7.11 1.63
C ILE A 407 23.46 6.94 1.96
N ILE A 408 23.02 7.56 3.06
CA ILE A 408 21.59 7.66 3.39
C ILE A 408 21.07 8.97 2.81
N GLY A 409 20.02 8.90 1.99
CA GLY A 409 19.42 10.10 1.41
C GLY A 409 18.73 10.98 2.46
N ASN A 410 18.62 12.27 2.15
CA ASN A 410 18.12 13.33 3.04
C ASN A 410 17.20 14.34 2.31
N GLY A 411 16.64 13.94 1.16
CA GLY A 411 15.80 14.78 0.32
C GLY A 411 16.56 15.73 -0.61
N THR A 412 17.88 15.66 -0.67
CA THR A 412 18.72 16.55 -1.50
C THR A 412 19.49 15.80 -2.58
N MET A 413 19.99 16.53 -3.57
CA MET A 413 20.89 15.98 -4.59
C MET A 413 22.18 15.49 -3.91
N VAL A 414 22.56 14.25 -4.18
CA VAL A 414 23.84 13.68 -3.80
C VAL A 414 24.76 13.79 -5.00
N GLU A 415 25.96 14.30 -4.78
CA GLU A 415 27.00 14.46 -5.80
C GLU A 415 28.28 13.77 -5.32
N VAL A 416 28.82 12.86 -6.12
CA VAL A 416 30.01 12.08 -5.80
C VAL A 416 31.05 12.22 -6.92
N PRO A 417 32.24 12.77 -6.61
CA PRO A 417 33.32 12.84 -7.58
C PRO A 417 33.85 11.43 -7.87
N VAL A 418 34.15 11.17 -9.14
CA VAL A 418 34.67 9.90 -9.63
C VAL A 418 36.09 10.10 -10.13
N VAL A 419 37.00 9.32 -9.56
CA VAL A 419 38.35 9.17 -10.11
C VAL A 419 38.27 8.18 -11.27
N LEU A 420 38.45 8.68 -12.49
CA LEU A 420 38.50 7.83 -13.67
C LEU A 420 39.77 6.95 -13.65
N PRO A 421 39.65 5.66 -14.01
CA PRO A 421 40.80 4.78 -14.10
C PRO A 421 41.66 5.14 -15.32
N MET A 422 42.84 4.53 -15.45
CA MET A 422 43.82 4.85 -16.51
C MET A 422 43.25 4.67 -17.92
N GLU A 423 42.33 3.73 -18.08
CA GLU A 423 41.60 3.41 -19.30
C GLU A 423 40.59 4.50 -19.70
N GLN A 424 40.42 5.55 -18.88
CA GLN A 424 39.47 6.65 -19.05
C GLN A 424 38.02 6.20 -19.29
N ARG A 425 37.68 5.00 -18.80
CA ARG A 425 36.36 4.40 -18.91
C ARG A 425 35.96 3.78 -17.60
N SER A 426 34.76 4.11 -17.13
CA SER A 426 34.13 3.46 -15.99
C SER A 426 32.63 3.28 -16.24
N PHE A 427 32.11 2.17 -15.74
CA PHE A 427 30.68 1.89 -15.65
C PHE A 427 30.22 2.17 -14.22
N HIS A 428 28.97 2.60 -14.08
CA HIS A 428 28.42 3.03 -12.81
C HIS A 428 27.09 2.34 -12.55
N GLN A 429 26.92 1.87 -11.33
CA GLN A 429 25.68 1.27 -10.85
C GLN A 429 25.31 1.93 -9.52
N LEU A 430 24.05 2.33 -9.40
CA LEU A 430 23.49 2.79 -8.14
C LEU A 430 22.62 1.66 -7.59
N ILE A 431 23.03 1.05 -6.49
CA ILE A 431 22.19 0.11 -5.75
C ILE A 431 21.41 0.92 -4.72
N VAL A 432 20.09 0.76 -4.73
CA VAL A 432 19.17 1.44 -3.80
C VAL A 432 18.52 0.38 -2.93
N GLN A 433 18.44 0.62 -1.63
CA GLN A 433 17.78 -0.25 -0.67
C GLN A 433 17.02 0.58 0.36
N PRO A 434 15.89 0.08 0.91
CA PRO A 434 15.29 0.73 2.06
C PRO A 434 16.24 0.60 3.25
N VAL A 435 16.45 1.69 3.99
CA VAL A 435 17.18 1.61 5.27
C VAL A 435 16.41 0.63 6.17
N PRO A 436 17.06 -0.40 6.72
CA PRO A 436 16.40 -1.35 7.59
C PRO A 436 15.72 -0.63 8.76
N ALA A 437 14.54 -1.09 9.19
CA ALA A 437 13.94 -0.55 10.40
C ALA A 437 14.96 -0.74 11.55
N PRO A 438 15.32 0.33 12.29
CA PRO A 438 16.39 0.26 13.25
C PRO A 438 15.86 -0.40 14.52
N VAL A 439 15.84 -1.72 14.48
CA VAL A 439 15.19 -2.58 15.48
C VAL A 439 15.74 -2.39 16.91
N ASN A 440 16.98 -1.93 17.04
CA ASN A 440 17.62 -1.68 18.33
C ASN A 440 17.60 -0.19 18.76
N ASP A 441 16.93 0.67 17.99
CA ASP A 441 16.82 2.09 18.28
C ASP A 441 15.73 2.35 19.32
N LEU A 442 16.02 3.23 20.29
CA LEU A 442 15.07 3.75 21.29
C LEU A 442 13.75 4.22 20.67
N LEU A 443 13.82 4.81 19.47
CA LEU A 443 12.65 5.25 18.69
C LEU A 443 11.72 4.09 18.29
N TYR A 444 12.19 2.84 18.31
CA TYR A 444 11.52 1.62 17.84
C TYR A 444 11.40 0.54 18.94
N GLN A 445 11.71 0.83 20.20
CA GLN A 445 11.74 -0.17 21.29
C GLN A 445 10.41 -0.88 21.64
N SER A 446 9.26 -0.40 21.13
CA SER A 446 7.94 -1.04 21.30
C SER A 446 7.48 -1.81 20.05
N PHE A 447 8.37 -1.94 19.06
CA PHE A 447 8.11 -2.60 17.79
C PHE A 447 8.38 -4.09 17.99
N PHE A 448 7.34 -4.92 18.08
CA PHE A 448 7.58 -6.36 18.18
C PHE A 448 8.01 -6.88 16.80
N LEU A 449 9.23 -7.40 16.81
CA LEU A 449 9.97 -8.05 15.75
C LEU A 449 9.34 -9.37 15.28
N GLU A 450 9.10 -9.45 13.98
CA GLU A 450 9.64 -10.55 13.20
C GLU A 450 10.17 -9.94 11.89
N TYR A 451 11.48 -9.64 11.85
CA TYR A 451 12.19 -9.66 10.57
C TYR A 451 11.82 -11.01 9.97
N ALA A 452 11.23 -10.99 8.79
CA ALA A 452 11.05 -12.18 7.99
C ALA A 452 12.43 -12.75 7.62
N ASP A 453 13.14 -13.33 8.59
CA ASP A 453 14.08 -14.40 8.34
C ASP A 453 13.21 -15.64 8.15
N PHE A 454 12.53 -15.69 7.00
CA PHE A 454 12.05 -16.93 6.42
C PHE A 454 13.30 -17.72 6.00
N SER A 455 14.10 -18.15 6.96
CA SER A 455 15.02 -19.25 6.77
C SER A 455 14.15 -20.49 6.59
N TYR A 456 13.99 -20.90 5.33
CA TYR A 456 13.51 -22.23 4.99
C TYR A 456 14.58 -23.27 5.25
#